data_AF-A0A958Z8N8-F1
#
_entry.id   AF-A0A958Z8N8-F1
#
_cell.length_a   1.000
_cell.length_b   1.000
_cell.length_c   1.000
_cell.angle_alpha   90.00
_cell.angle_beta   90.00
_cell.angle_gamma   90.00
#
_symmetry.space_group_name_H-M   'P 1'
#
loop_
_entity.id
_entity.type
_entity.pdbx_description
1 polymer ?
#
loop_
_entity_poly.entity_id
_entity_poly.type
_entity_poly.pdbx_seq_one_letter_code
_entity_poly.pdbx_strand_id
1 'polypeptide(L)' 'QITFNPEIVSYEELLVIFMTTHDPTTLNKQGADVGTQYRSVVFYHDENQ' A
#
# COMPACT_ATOMS: atom_id res chain seq x y z
N GLN A 1 -0.72 -6.06 7.74
CA GLN A 1 0.63 -6.58 7.47
C GLN A 1 0.51 -7.75 6.51
N ILE A 2 1.36 -7.82 5.48
CA ILE A 2 1.41 -8.91 4.50
C ILE A 2 2.74 -9.64 4.71
N THR A 3 2.70 -10.97 4.74
CA THR A 3 3.91 -11.81 4.75
C THR A 3 4.07 -12.42 3.37
N PHE A 4 5.24 -12.26 2.76
CA PHE A 4 5.54 -12.75 1.42
C PHE A 4 6.95 -13.32 1.37
N ASN A 5 7.23 -14.18 0.38
CA ASN A 5 8.58 -14.69 0.13
C ASN A 5 9.26 -13.80 -0.93
N PRO A 6 10.34 -13.06 -0.58
CA PRO A 6 11.05 -12.19 -1.51
C PRO A 6 11.74 -12.94 -2.67
N GLU A 7 11.95 -14.25 -2.55
CA GLU A 7 12.49 -15.08 -3.65
C GLU A 7 11.45 -15.36 -4.75
N ILE A 8 10.16 -15.16 -4.46
CA ILE A 8 9.05 -15.44 -5.39
C ILE A 8 8.37 -14.15 -5.84
N VAL A 9 8.20 -13.18 -4.93
CA VAL A 9 7.58 -11.88 -5.21
C VAL A 9 8.39 -10.79 -4.53
N SER A 10 8.86 -9.83 -5.30
CA SER A 10 9.62 -8.69 -4.82
C SER A 10 8.72 -7.66 -4.11
N TYR A 11 9.33 -6.83 -3.28
CA TYR A 11 8.63 -5.71 -2.66
C TYR A 11 8.14 -4.67 -3.69
N GLU A 12 8.90 -4.47 -4.77
CA GLU A 12 8.50 -3.59 -5.88
C GLU A 12 7.19 -4.04 -6.54
N GLU A 13 7.02 -5.35 -6.76
CA GLU A 13 5.77 -5.89 -7.31
C GLU A 13 4.58 -5.64 -6.37
N LEU A 14 4.78 -5.75 -5.05
CA LEU A 14 3.76 -5.41 -4.07
C LEU A 14 3.42 -3.92 -4.10
N LEU A 15 4.41 -3.04 -4.27
CA LEU A 15 4.17 -1.60 -4.43
C LEU A 15 3.39 -1.28 -5.70
N VAL A 16 3.69 -1.96 -6.83
CA VAL A 16 2.93 -1.79 -8.08
C VAL A 16 1.47 -2.18 -7.88
N ILE A 17 1.22 -3.33 -7.23
CA ILE A 17 -0.14 -3.77 -6.91
C ILE A 17 -0.82 -2.74 -5.99
N PHE A 18 -0.16 -2.31 -4.92
CA PHE A 18 -0.68 -1.29 -4.02
C PHE A 18 -1.10 -0.03 -4.79
N MET A 19 -0.21 0.57 -5.58
CA MET A 19 -0.47 1.83 -6.31
C MET A 19 -1.54 1.70 -7.41
N THR A 20 -1.85 0.50 -7.88
CA THR A 20 -2.84 0.27 -8.94
C THR A 20 -4.21 -0.15 -8.42
N THR A 21 -4.30 -0.55 -7.15
CA THR A 21 -5.55 -1.07 -6.56
C THR A 21 -6.44 -0.01 -5.92
N HIS A 22 -5.90 1.17 -5.61
CA HIS A 22 -6.63 2.25 -4.95
C HIS A 22 -6.18 3.62 -5.46
N ASP A 23 -6.93 4.68 -5.20
CA ASP A 23 -6.50 6.05 -5.50
C ASP A 23 -5.62 6.56 -4.34
N PRO A 24 -4.29 6.73 -4.51
CA PRO A 24 -3.41 7.20 -3.45
C PRO A 24 -3.43 8.73 -3.30
N THR A 25 -4.10 9.45 -4.20
CA THR A 25 -4.12 10.92 -4.23
C THR A 25 -5.24 11.52 -3.38
N THR A 26 -6.19 10.70 -2.93
CA THR A 26 -7.29 11.11 -2.08
C THR A 26 -6.90 11.08 -0.60
N LEU A 27 -6.77 12.27 0.01
CA LEU A 27 -6.50 12.40 1.44
C LEU A 27 -7.67 11.87 2.26
N ASN A 28 -7.40 10.92 3.17
CA ASN A 28 -8.35 10.37 4.15
C ASN A 28 -9.68 9.89 3.52
N LYS A 29 -9.58 9.30 2.31
CA LYS A 29 -10.73 8.83 1.55
C LYS A 29 -10.27 7.74 0.57
N GLN A 30 -11.12 6.75 0.34
CA GLN A 30 -10.97 5.81 -0.75
C GLN A 30 -12.32 5.53 -1.40
N GLY A 31 -12.49 5.85 -2.68
CA GLY A 31 -13.78 5.70 -3.36
C GLY A 31 -14.92 6.45 -2.66
N ALA A 32 -15.95 5.73 -2.22
CA ALA A 32 -17.08 6.30 -1.46
C ALA A 32 -16.81 6.39 0.05
N ASP A 33 -15.76 5.75 0.56
CA ASP A 33 -15.45 5.66 1.98
C ASP A 33 -14.62 6.87 2.44
N VAL A 34 -15.12 7.63 3.42
CA VAL A 34 -14.51 8.87 3.92
C VAL A 34 -14.12 8.71 5.39
N GLY A 35 -12.89 9.07 5.72
CA GLY A 35 -12.35 9.02 7.08
C GLY A 35 -10.84 8.82 7.11
N THR A 36 -10.19 9.30 8.18
CA THR A 36 -8.72 9.20 8.34
C THR A 36 -8.21 7.76 8.35
N GLN A 37 -9.07 6.79 8.68
CA GLN A 37 -8.79 5.36 8.62
C GLN A 37 -8.66 4.81 7.20
N TYR A 38 -9.17 5.51 6.17
CA TYR A 38 -9.12 5.09 4.75
C TYR A 38 -7.98 5.74 3.97
N ARG A 39 -7.01 6.36 4.65
CA ARG A 39 -5.87 7.00 3.99
C ARG A 39 -4.95 5.97 3.34
N SER A 40 -4.42 6.31 2.17
CA SER A 40 -3.30 5.59 1.55
C SER A 40 -2.06 5.70 2.45
N VAL A 41 -1.50 4.58 2.88
CA VAL A 41 -0.29 4.54 3.72
C VAL A 41 0.50 3.25 3.53
N VAL A 42 1.83 3.36 3.52
CA VAL A 42 2.76 2.24 3.58
C VAL A 42 3.56 2.36 4.88
N PHE A 43 3.55 1.31 5.69
CA PHE A 43 4.38 1.21 6.89
C PHE A 43 5.50 0.20 6.61
N TYR A 44 6.72 0.71 6.44
CA TYR A 44 7.91 -0.09 6.16
C TYR A 44 8.50 -0.66 7.45
N HIS A 45 9.18 -1.79 7.36
CA HIS A 45 9.85 -2.43 8.51
C HIS A 45 11.35 -2.06 8.63
N ASP A 46 12.00 -1.71 7.53
CA ASP A 46 13.42 -1.32 7.46
C ASP A 46 13.67 -0.33 6.30
N GLU A 47 14.87 0.23 6.19
CA GLU A 47 15.21 1.26 5.20
C GLU A 47 15.18 0.79 3.74
N ASN A 48 15.17 -0.52 3.48
CA ASN A 48 15.09 -1.07 2.13
C ASN A 48 13.64 -1.34 1.68
N GLN A 49 12.65 -1.03 2.53
CA GLN A 49 11.21 -1.04 2.24
C GLN A 49 10.66 0.39 2.24
#